data_AF-A0A2D8YYV6-F1
#
_entry.id   AF-A0A2D8YYV6-F1
#
_cell.length_a   1.000
_cell.length_b   1.000
_cell.length_c   1.000
_cell.angle_alpha   90.00
_cell.angle_beta   90.00
_cell.angle_gamma   90.00
#
_symmetry.space_group_name_H-M   'P 1'
#
loop_
_entity.id
_entity.type
_entity.pdbx_description
1 polymer ?
#
loop_
_entity_poly.entity_id
_entity_poly.type
_entity_poly.pdbx_seq_one_letter_code
_entity_poly.pdbx_strand_id
1 'polypeptide(L)'
;AGAAGVAALLAGDRRYAGKKVGIVISGGNIDSRLLSNVLLRGLVRGGRMVSLRIGMSDRPGMLAEVSGLIGGLGGNILEVYHQRLFTDGPIRDTELDVVIETIDAEHARAIVQALCNAGFQTRVLSNRKD
;
A
#
# COMPACT_ATOMS: atom_id res chain seq x y z
N ALA A 1 -20.02 -6.54 13.73
CA ALA A 1 -21.06 -7.55 13.98
C ALA A 1 -21.85 -7.90 12.71
N GLY A 2 -22.50 -6.93 12.03
CA GLY A 2 -23.39 -7.24 10.90
C GLY A 2 -22.78 -7.97 9.69
N ALA A 3 -21.48 -7.82 9.43
CA ALA A 3 -20.79 -8.53 8.34
C ALA A 3 -20.21 -9.91 8.74
N ALA A 4 -20.33 -10.33 10.02
CA ALA A 4 -19.68 -11.54 10.52
C ALA A 4 -20.19 -12.81 9.82
N GLY A 5 -21.49 -12.90 9.55
CA GLY A 5 -22.07 -14.04 8.83
C GLY A 5 -21.56 -14.14 7.39
N VAL A 6 -21.38 -12.99 6.70
CA VAL A 6 -20.79 -12.95 5.36
C VAL A 6 -19.31 -13.37 5.41
N ALA A 7 -18.56 -12.87 6.39
CA ALA A 7 -17.16 -13.23 6.57
C ALA A 7 -16.95 -14.73 6.79
N ALA A 8 -17.84 -15.38 7.57
CA ALA A 8 -17.78 -16.83 7.78
C ALA A 8 -17.99 -17.63 6.49
N LEU A 9 -18.84 -17.16 5.56
CA LEU A 9 -19.01 -17.81 4.25
C LEU A 9 -17.80 -17.59 3.34
N LEU A 10 -17.26 -16.36 3.30
CA LEU A 10 -16.07 -16.02 2.51
C LEU A 10 -14.81 -16.76 2.97
N ALA A 11 -14.77 -17.20 4.24
CA ALA A 11 -13.70 -18.06 4.75
C ALA A 11 -13.68 -19.47 4.13
N GLY A 12 -14.65 -19.83 3.28
CA GLY A 12 -14.62 -21.05 2.48
C GLY A 12 -15.03 -22.32 3.22
N ASP A 13 -15.88 -22.20 4.25
CA ASP A 13 -16.33 -23.36 5.02
C ASP A 13 -17.23 -24.30 4.19
N ARG A 14 -16.75 -25.52 3.97
CA ARG A 14 -17.43 -26.56 3.17
C ARG A 14 -18.81 -26.93 3.70
N ARG A 15 -19.13 -26.66 4.97
CA ARG A 15 -20.44 -26.95 5.58
C ARG A 15 -21.61 -26.28 4.84
N TYR A 16 -21.34 -25.21 4.10
CA TYR A 16 -22.33 -24.41 3.40
C TYR A 16 -22.32 -24.60 1.87
N ALA A 17 -21.40 -25.42 1.33
CA ALA A 17 -21.26 -25.61 -0.11
C ALA A 17 -22.53 -26.22 -0.74
N GLY A 18 -23.00 -25.64 -1.85
CA GLY A 18 -24.18 -26.10 -2.59
C GLY A 18 -25.53 -25.80 -1.91
N LYS A 19 -25.55 -25.13 -0.76
CA LYS A 19 -26.77 -24.79 -0.02
C LYS A 19 -27.22 -23.36 -0.34
N LYS A 20 -28.54 -23.13 -0.29
CA LYS A 20 -29.10 -21.77 -0.22
C LYS A 20 -28.98 -21.29 1.22
N VAL A 21 -28.19 -20.24 1.45
CA VAL A 21 -27.91 -19.71 2.80
C VAL A 21 -28.44 -18.29 2.91
N GLY A 22 -29.27 -18.02 3.91
CA GLY A 22 -29.66 -16.67 4.31
C GLY A 22 -28.75 -16.15 5.42
N ILE A 23 -28.37 -14.87 5.37
CA ILE A 23 -27.52 -14.22 6.38
C ILE A 23 -28.30 -13.07 6.98
N VAL A 24 -28.37 -13.03 8.31
CA VAL A 24 -28.96 -11.91 9.03
C VAL A 24 -27.91 -10.81 9.18
N ILE A 25 -28.20 -9.62 8.65
CA ILE A 25 -27.38 -8.43 8.88
C ILE A 25 -27.84 -7.82 10.20
N SER A 26 -27.17 -8.17 11.29
CA SER A 26 -27.57 -7.82 12.66
C SER A 26 -27.37 -6.34 13.04
N GLY A 27 -26.78 -5.53 12.16
CA GLY A 27 -26.58 -4.09 12.38
C GLY A 27 -25.51 -3.48 11.48
N GLY A 28 -25.57 -2.16 11.30
CA GLY A 28 -24.66 -1.38 10.45
C GLY A 28 -24.22 -0.05 11.07
N ASN A 29 -24.41 0.15 12.38
CA ASN A 29 -23.99 1.37 13.04
C ASN A 29 -22.47 1.39 13.15
N ILE A 30 -21.83 2.19 12.31
CA ILE A 30 -20.38 2.39 12.25
C ILE A 30 -20.14 3.89 12.18
N ASP A 31 -19.24 4.40 13.01
CA ASP A 31 -18.81 5.78 12.90
C ASP A 31 -17.92 5.99 11.66
N SER A 32 -17.88 7.22 11.16
CA SER A 32 -17.14 7.55 9.94
C SER A 32 -15.63 7.26 10.06
N ARG A 33 -15.04 7.40 11.25
CA ARG A 33 -13.61 7.13 11.47
C ARG A 33 -13.30 5.64 11.37
N LEU A 34 -14.13 4.78 11.97
CA LEU A 34 -13.96 3.34 11.86
C LEU A 34 -14.18 2.85 10.42
N LEU A 35 -15.19 3.40 9.73
CA LEU A 35 -15.44 3.10 8.31
C LEU A 35 -14.22 3.44 7.44
N SER A 36 -13.68 4.66 7.58
CA SER A 36 -12.49 5.09 6.83
C SER A 36 -11.28 4.17 7.07
N ASN A 37 -11.05 3.73 8.31
CA ASN A 37 -9.95 2.81 8.62
C ASN A 37 -10.14 1.44 7.93
N VAL A 38 -11.36 0.91 7.90
CA VAL A 38 -11.67 -0.35 7.20
C VAL A 38 -11.42 -0.19 5.69
N LEU A 39 -11.85 0.91 5.09
CA LEU A 39 -11.62 1.20 3.67
C LEU A 39 -10.13 1.29 3.34
N LEU A 40 -9.36 2.06 4.13
CA LEU A 40 -7.91 2.19 3.96
C LEU A 40 -7.20 0.84 4.07
N ARG A 41 -7.54 0.01 5.08
CA ARG A 41 -6.99 -1.34 5.20
C ARG A 41 -7.34 -2.22 4.00
N GLY A 42 -8.54 -2.05 3.44
CA GLY A 42 -8.96 -2.73 2.21
C GLY A 42 -8.13 -2.34 1.00
N LEU A 43 -7.83 -1.04 0.83
CA LEU A 43 -6.96 -0.54 -0.23
C LEU A 43 -5.54 -1.09 -0.10
N VAL A 44 -4.96 -1.02 1.11
CA VAL A 44 -3.60 -1.53 1.38
C VAL A 44 -3.52 -3.04 1.14
N ARG A 45 -4.48 -3.82 1.65
CA ARG A 45 -4.51 -5.29 1.43
C ARG A 45 -4.66 -5.68 -0.02
N GLY A 46 -5.41 -4.90 -0.81
CA GLY A 46 -5.56 -5.12 -2.24
C GLY A 46 -4.37 -4.66 -3.09
N GLY A 47 -3.33 -4.08 -2.48
CA GLY A 47 -2.21 -3.45 -3.18
C GLY A 47 -2.55 -2.12 -3.84
N ARG A 48 -3.78 -1.63 -3.70
CA ARG A 48 -4.28 -0.38 -4.30
C ARG A 48 -3.73 0.88 -3.65
N MET A 49 -3.10 0.73 -2.49
CA MET A 49 -2.37 1.80 -1.82
C MET A 49 -1.12 1.16 -1.21
N VAL A 50 0.06 1.64 -1.59
CA VAL A 50 1.33 1.12 -1.08
C VAL A 50 2.23 2.24 -0.63
N SER A 51 2.94 2.00 0.47
CA SER A 51 4.03 2.87 0.93
C SER A 51 5.34 2.26 0.48
N LEU A 52 6.16 3.06 -0.18
CA LEU A 52 7.46 2.69 -0.71
C LEU A 52 8.54 3.44 0.05
N ARG A 53 9.64 2.76 0.36
CA ARG A 53 10.88 3.39 0.76
C ARG A 53 11.91 3.24 -0.33
N ILE A 54 12.48 4.36 -0.75
CA ILE A 54 13.37 4.46 -1.89
C ILE A 54 14.69 5.05 -1.41
N GLY A 55 15.74 4.22 -1.39
CA GLY A 55 17.10 4.64 -1.09
C GLY A 55 17.75 5.31 -2.30
N MET A 56 18.43 6.43 -2.07
CA MET A 56 19.02 7.25 -3.14
C MET A 56 20.32 7.95 -2.75
N SER A 57 21.22 8.10 -3.72
CA SER A 57 22.36 9.02 -3.62
C SER A 57 21.87 10.47 -3.62
N ASP A 58 22.31 11.28 -2.65
CA ASP A 58 21.91 12.69 -2.46
C ASP A 58 22.38 13.59 -3.62
N ARG A 59 21.69 13.53 -4.76
CA ARG A 59 21.90 14.40 -5.93
C ARG A 59 20.61 15.13 -6.33
N PRO A 60 20.70 16.38 -6.82
CA PRO A 60 19.54 17.12 -7.33
C PRO A 60 18.81 16.36 -8.46
N GLY A 61 17.49 16.53 -8.53
CA GLY A 61 16.64 15.98 -9.61
C GLY A 61 16.06 14.59 -9.36
N MET A 62 16.49 13.88 -8.32
CA MET A 62 16.07 12.49 -8.11
C MET A 62 14.58 12.32 -7.82
N LEU A 63 13.95 13.25 -7.08
CA LEU A 63 12.51 13.19 -6.86
C LEU A 63 11.73 13.31 -8.19
N ALA A 64 12.24 14.10 -9.14
CA ALA A 64 11.61 14.23 -10.46
C ALA A 64 11.76 12.94 -11.28
N GLU A 65 12.89 12.24 -11.17
CA GLU A 65 13.11 10.95 -11.83
C GLU A 65 12.19 9.87 -11.23
N VAL A 66 12.12 9.78 -9.90
CA VAL A 66 11.23 8.85 -9.19
C VAL A 66 9.76 9.14 -9.51
N SER A 67 9.32 10.40 -9.41
CA SER A 67 7.93 10.76 -9.68
C SER A 67 7.56 10.54 -11.15
N GLY A 68 8.48 10.81 -12.07
CA GLY A 68 8.33 10.53 -13.49
C GLY A 68 8.15 9.04 -13.79
N LEU A 69 8.94 8.17 -13.16
CA LEU A 69 8.82 6.72 -13.31
C LEU A 69 7.49 6.19 -12.76
N ILE A 70 7.08 6.66 -11.58
CA ILE A 70 5.80 6.27 -10.97
C ILE A 70 4.63 6.73 -11.85
N GLY A 71 4.62 8.00 -12.26
CA GLY A 71 3.55 8.57 -13.09
C GLY A 71 3.51 7.97 -14.50
N GLY A 72 4.67 7.66 -15.09
CA GLY A 72 4.76 7.03 -16.41
C GLY A 72 4.18 5.62 -16.47
N LEU A 73 4.07 4.93 -15.33
CA LEU A 73 3.40 3.63 -15.21
C LEU A 73 1.93 3.75 -14.77
N GLY A 74 1.44 4.96 -14.51
CA GLY A 74 0.07 5.20 -14.07
C GLY A 74 -0.13 5.09 -12.56
N GLY A 75 0.95 5.14 -11.76
CA GLY A 75 0.85 5.29 -10.31
C GLY A 75 0.51 6.74 -9.93
N ASN A 76 -0.39 6.92 -8.97
CA ASN A 76 -0.74 8.25 -8.46
C ASN A 76 -0.04 8.49 -7.11
N ILE A 77 0.70 9.59 -6.97
CA ILE A 77 1.44 9.91 -5.75
C ILE A 77 0.52 10.66 -4.79
N LEU A 78 0.30 10.09 -3.61
CA LEU A 78 -0.55 10.68 -2.57
C LEU A 78 0.27 11.51 -1.59
N GLU A 79 1.41 10.97 -1.16
CA GLU A 79 2.26 11.61 -0.15
C GLU A 79 3.73 11.35 -0.45
N VAL A 80 4.59 12.32 -0.11
CA VAL A 80 6.04 12.24 -0.24
C VAL A 80 6.67 12.75 1.05
N TYR A 81 7.48 11.92 1.68
CA TYR A 81 8.28 12.23 2.85
C TYR A 81 9.76 12.08 2.51
N HIS A 82 10.49 13.19 2.56
CA HIS A 82 11.92 13.20 2.31
C HIS A 82 12.66 13.47 3.61
N GLN A 83 13.30 12.45 4.17
CA GLN A 83 14.09 12.61 5.39
C GLN A 83 15.58 12.71 5.02
N ARG A 84 16.16 13.90 5.22
CA ARG A 84 17.61 14.03 5.32
C ARG A 84 17.99 13.70 6.75
N LEU A 85 18.38 12.45 6.99
CA LEU A 85 19.04 12.10 8.24
C LEU A 85 20.44 12.72 8.19
N PHE A 86 20.68 13.72 9.04
CA PHE A 86 22.04 14.17 9.35
C PHE A 86 22.68 13.05 10.18
N THR A 87 23.14 11.99 9.52
CA THR A 87 23.85 10.89 10.18
C THR A 87 25.34 11.14 10.01
N ASP A 88 26.07 11.25 11.12
CA ASP A 88 27.55 11.34 11.17
C ASP A 88 28.19 9.98 10.79
N GLY A 89 28.00 9.57 9.53
CA GLY A 89 28.57 8.36 8.95
C GLY A 89 29.03 8.60 7.51
N PRO A 90 29.94 7.77 6.95
CA PRO A 90 30.58 8.03 5.67
C PRO A 90 29.68 7.94 4.43
N ILE A 91 28.38 7.68 4.58
CA ILE A 91 27.46 7.41 3.47
C ILE A 91 26.22 8.30 3.63
N ARG A 92 26.08 9.28 2.73
CA ARG A 92 24.87 10.12 2.61
C ARG A 92 23.77 9.34 1.89
N ASP A 93 23.20 8.35 2.56
CA ASP A 93 22.01 7.67 2.06
C ASP A 93 20.78 8.49 2.46
N THR A 94 20.16 9.11 1.48
CA THR A 94 18.88 9.79 1.66
C THR A 94 17.77 8.77 1.43
N GLU A 95 16.74 8.78 2.28
CA GLU A 95 15.55 7.95 2.10
C GLU A 95 14.37 8.82 1.67
N LEU A 96 13.65 8.35 0.66
CA LEU A 96 12.39 8.91 0.20
C LEU A 96 11.28 7.90 0.47
N ASP A 97 10.36 8.27 1.35
CA ASP A 97 9.14 7.52 1.61
C ASP A 97 8.01 8.10 0.76
N VAL A 98 7.39 7.28 -0.08
CA VAL A 98 6.31 7.69 -0.99
C VAL A 98 5.09 6.82 -0.77
N VAL A 99 3.92 7.42 -0.60
CA VAL A 99 2.64 6.71 -0.63
C VAL A 99 2.03 6.88 -2.00
N ILE A 100 1.74 5.77 -2.67
CA ILE A 100 1.14 5.77 -4.00
C ILE A 100 -0.15 4.95 -4.03
N GLU A 101 -1.09 5.40 -4.86
CA GLU A 101 -2.26 4.64 -5.29
C GLU A 101 -1.92 3.85 -6.57
N THR A 102 -2.37 2.61 -6.62
CA THR A 102 -2.19 1.71 -7.77
C THR A 102 -3.48 0.94 -8.07
N ILE A 103 -3.49 0.18 -9.16
CA ILE A 103 -4.67 -0.59 -9.59
C ILE A 103 -4.85 -1.84 -8.72
N ASP A 104 -3.74 -2.49 -8.39
CA ASP A 104 -3.67 -3.72 -7.60
C ASP A 104 -2.20 -4.03 -7.21
N ALA A 105 -2.00 -5.18 -6.56
CA ALA A 105 -0.68 -5.64 -6.16
C ALA A 105 0.27 -5.94 -7.34
N GLU A 106 -0.22 -6.29 -8.53
CA GLU A 106 0.63 -6.51 -9.71
C GLU A 106 1.17 -5.20 -10.25
N HIS A 107 0.29 -4.19 -10.36
CA HIS A 107 0.68 -2.85 -10.74
C HIS A 107 1.70 -2.25 -9.75
N ALA A 108 1.48 -2.40 -8.45
CA ALA A 108 2.46 -1.97 -7.44
C ALA A 108 3.82 -2.65 -7.62
N ARG A 109 3.86 -3.95 -7.92
CA ARG A 109 5.11 -4.68 -8.20
C ARG A 109 5.81 -4.17 -9.45
N ALA A 110 5.05 -3.85 -10.51
CA ALA A 110 5.61 -3.30 -11.74
C ALA A 110 6.31 -1.94 -11.50
N ILE A 111 5.70 -1.05 -10.72
CA ILE A 111 6.31 0.23 -10.32
C ILE A 111 7.59 0.01 -9.53
N VAL A 112 7.57 -0.87 -8.53
CA VAL A 112 8.76 -1.19 -7.73
C VAL A 112 9.89 -1.74 -8.61
N GLN A 113 9.58 -2.65 -9.53
CA GLN A 113 10.57 -3.22 -10.43
C GLN A 113 11.18 -2.16 -11.36
N ALA A 114 10.37 -1.23 -11.87
CA ALA A 114 10.87 -0.14 -12.72
C ALA A 114 11.81 0.80 -11.97
N LEU A 115 11.47 1.16 -10.72
CA LEU A 115 12.35 1.95 -9.86
C LEU A 115 13.67 1.21 -9.57
N CYS A 116 13.61 -0.09 -9.25
CA CYS A 116 14.82 -0.91 -9.06
C CYS A 116 15.67 -1.00 -10.33
N ASN A 117 15.06 -1.17 -11.51
CA ASN A 117 15.75 -1.22 -12.79
C ASN A 117 16.44 0.11 -13.14
N ALA A 118 15.90 1.23 -12.67
CA ALA A 118 16.50 2.55 -12.80
C ALA A 118 17.58 2.85 -11.74
N GLY A 119 17.92 1.87 -10.89
CA GLY A 119 18.98 1.99 -9.88
C GLY A 119 18.53 2.52 -8.52
N PHE A 120 17.22 2.69 -8.30
CA PHE A 120 16.68 3.09 -7.00
C PHE A 120 16.38 1.88 -6.12
N GLN A 121 17.04 1.77 -4.97
CA GLN A 121 16.77 0.68 -4.03
C GLN A 121 15.39 0.86 -3.40
N THR A 122 14.38 0.15 -3.92
CA THR A 122 12.98 0.33 -3.55
C THR A 122 12.43 -0.87 -2.81
N ARG A 123 11.78 -0.63 -1.67
CA ARG A 123 11.06 -1.66 -0.92
C ARG A 123 9.67 -1.18 -0.53
N VAL A 124 8.69 -2.09 -0.53
CA VAL A 124 7.37 -1.82 0.02
C VAL A 124 7.45 -1.87 1.55
N LEU A 125 6.94 -0.84 2.21
CA LEU A 125 6.79 -0.79 3.66
C LEU A 125 5.52 -1.56 4.03
N SER A 126 5.70 -2.78 4.55
CA SER A 126 4.63 -3.49 5.22
C SER A 126 4.41 -2.87 6.60
N ASN A 127 3.17 -2.53 6.95
CA ASN A 127 2.78 -2.12 8.30
C ASN A 127 2.82 -3.34 9.26
N ARG A 128 4.00 -3.94 9.44
CA ARG A 128 4.31 -4.86 10.54
C ARG A 128 4.95 -4.00 11.61
N LYS A 129 4.14 -3.59 12.59
CA LYS A 129 4.65 -3.39 13.94
C LYS A 129 4.98 -4.79 14.45
N ASP A 130 6.28 -5.10 14.54
CA ASP A 130 6.75 -6.00 15.58
C ASP A 130 6.63 -5.28 16.94
#